data_AF-A0A0X3ALV7-F1
#
_entry.id   AF-A0A0X3ALV7-F1
#
_cell.length_a   1.000
_cell.length_b   1.000
_cell.length_c   1.000
_cell.angle_alpha   90.00
_cell.angle_beta   90.00
_cell.angle_gamma   90.00
#
_symmetry.space_group_name_H-M   'P 1'
#
loop_
_entity.id
_entity.type
_entity.pdbx_description
1 polymer ?
#
loop_
_entity_poly.entity_id
_entity_poly.type
_entity_poly.pdbx_seq_one_letter_code
_entity_poly.pdbx_strand_id
1 'polypeptide(L)'
;MKKSLNIILLSSAFNGLTQRVWLSLKEAGYSVSFLLFTTEEEVVDSIETADPDIVICPFLKDRVPKILWKNERRPIIIIHPGIIGDRGASSLDWAILKNFDTWGVTALQAV
;
A
#
# COMPACT_ATOMS: atom_id res chain seq x y z
N MET A 1 -1.95 -27.98 7.09
CA MET A 1 -1.28 -27.04 6.16
C MET A 1 -1.39 -25.64 6.75
N LYS A 2 -0.31 -24.85 6.78
CA LYS A 2 -0.34 -23.47 7.29
C LYS A 2 -1.18 -22.62 6.32
N LYS A 3 -2.18 -21.88 6.82
CA LYS A 3 -2.97 -20.95 5.98
C LYS A 3 -1.99 -19.97 5.31
N SER A 4 -1.98 -19.90 3.97
CA SER A 4 -1.20 -18.87 3.27
C SER A 4 -1.89 -17.53 3.49
N LEU A 5 -1.11 -16.53 3.85
CA LEU A 5 -1.61 -15.19 4.16
C LEU A 5 -2.10 -14.53 2.85
N ASN A 6 -3.34 -14.04 2.88
CA ASN A 6 -4.01 -13.37 1.76
C ASN A 6 -3.70 -11.88 1.80
N ILE A 7 -3.03 -11.40 0.76
CA ILE A 7 -2.54 -10.02 0.60
C ILE A 7 -3.25 -9.37 -0.57
N ILE A 8 -3.85 -8.20 -0.37
CA ILE A 8 -4.27 -7.32 -1.46
C ILE A 8 -3.24 -6.21 -1.64
N LEU A 9 -2.76 -6.03 -2.87
CA LEU A 9 -2.04 -4.83 -3.30
C LEU A 9 -3.05 -3.82 -3.83
N LEU A 10 -3.41 -2.82 -3.01
CA LEU A 10 -4.26 -1.71 -3.42
C LEU A 10 -3.38 -0.59 -3.99
N SER A 11 -3.54 -0.23 -5.26
CA SER A 11 -2.70 0.80 -5.86
C SER A 11 -3.38 1.55 -7.00
N SER A 12 -3.03 2.82 -7.20
CA SER A 12 -3.52 3.63 -8.32
C SER A 12 -2.90 3.22 -9.68
N ALA A 13 -1.89 2.35 -9.69
CA ALA A 13 -1.33 1.78 -10.92
C ALA A 13 -0.55 0.49 -10.65
N PHE A 14 -0.51 -0.42 -11.63
CA PHE A 14 0.41 -1.56 -11.60
C PHE A 14 1.82 -1.16 -12.07
N ASN A 15 2.41 -0.17 -11.40
CA ASN A 15 3.71 0.40 -11.73
C ASN A 15 4.89 -0.51 -11.32
N GLY A 16 6.13 -0.09 -11.59
CA GLY A 16 7.33 -0.89 -11.30
C GLY A 16 7.46 -1.30 -9.83
N LEU A 17 7.09 -0.44 -8.88
CA LEU A 17 7.12 -0.78 -7.45
C LEU A 17 6.03 -1.82 -7.12
N THR A 18 4.80 -1.61 -7.59
CA THR A 18 3.70 -2.58 -7.39
C THR A 18 4.05 -3.95 -7.99
N GLN A 19 4.64 -3.99 -9.19
CA GLN A 19 5.11 -5.22 -9.83
C GLN A 19 6.22 -5.91 -9.03
N ARG A 20 7.20 -5.15 -8.51
CA ARG A 20 8.27 -5.71 -7.67
C ARG A 20 7.71 -6.33 -6.41
N VAL A 21 6.79 -5.65 -5.72
CA VAL A 21 6.13 -6.17 -4.52
C VAL A 21 5.33 -7.43 -4.84
N TRP A 22 4.55 -7.42 -5.93
CA TRP A 22 3.78 -8.57 -6.40
C TRP A 22 4.66 -9.80 -6.59
N LEU A 23 5.75 -9.66 -7.35
CA LEU A 23 6.67 -10.77 -7.63
C LEU A 23 7.32 -11.29 -6.36
N SER A 24 7.88 -10.42 -5.52
CA SER A 24 8.55 -10.84 -4.28
C SER A 24 7.61 -11.56 -3.31
N LEU A 25 6.34 -11.14 -3.21
CA LEU A 25 5.37 -11.83 -2.34
C LEU A 25 4.91 -13.17 -2.92
N LYS A 26 4.69 -13.24 -4.23
CA LYS A 26 4.37 -14.50 -4.92
C LYS A 26 5.50 -15.52 -4.81
N GLU A 27 6.74 -15.09 -5.03
CA GLU A 27 7.96 -15.92 -4.87
C GLU A 27 8.11 -16.45 -3.43
N ALA A 28 7.71 -15.65 -2.44
CA ALA A 28 7.68 -16.06 -1.04
C ALA A 28 6.50 -17.01 -0.68
N GLY A 29 5.61 -17.33 -1.63
CA GLY A 29 4.50 -18.28 -1.45
C GLY A 29 3.21 -17.69 -0.89
N TYR A 30 3.08 -16.35 -0.84
CA TYR A 30 1.86 -15.69 -0.39
C TYR A 30 0.76 -15.68 -1.46
N SER A 31 -0.49 -15.68 -1.01
CA SER A 31 -1.65 -15.46 -1.87
C SER A 31 -1.82 -13.97 -2.09
N VAL A 32 -1.47 -13.48 -3.28
CA VAL A 32 -1.48 -12.04 -3.59
C VAL A 32 -2.46 -11.74 -4.72
N SER A 33 -3.30 -10.73 -4.50
CA SER A 33 -4.25 -10.15 -5.45
C SER A 33 -4.01 -8.66 -5.63
N PHE A 34 -4.35 -8.11 -6.79
CA PHE A 34 -4.15 -6.71 -7.13
C PHE A 34 -5.52 -6.04 -7.25
N LEU A 35 -5.67 -4.89 -6.61
CA LEU A 35 -6.84 -4.05 -6.70
C LEU A 35 -6.41 -2.67 -7.20
N LEU A 36 -6.90 -2.29 -8.37
CA LEU A 36 -6.72 -0.94 -8.88
C LEU A 36 -7.59 0.02 -8.05
N PHE A 37 -6.99 1.11 -7.57
CA PHE A 37 -7.76 2.16 -6.90
C PHE A 37 -8.55 2.95 -7.95
N THR A 38 -9.87 2.77 -7.97
CA THR A 38 -10.81 3.43 -8.89
C THR A 38 -11.65 4.48 -8.16
N THR A 39 -12.65 4.05 -7.39
CA THR A 39 -13.49 4.90 -6.54
C THR A 39 -13.46 4.40 -5.10
N GLU A 40 -13.82 5.25 -4.14
CA GLU A 40 -13.90 4.86 -2.73
C GLU A 40 -14.92 3.74 -2.53
N GLU A 41 -16.09 3.81 -3.17
CA GLU A 41 -17.14 2.79 -3.05
C GLU A 41 -16.69 1.42 -3.57
N GLU A 42 -16.06 1.38 -4.74
CA GLU A 42 -15.58 0.12 -5.35
C GLU A 42 -14.44 -0.50 -4.54
N VAL A 43 -13.52 0.34 -4.03
CA VAL A 43 -12.41 -0.10 -3.19
C VAL A 43 -12.93 -0.68 -1.86
N VAL A 44 -13.91 -0.03 -1.24
CA VAL A 44 -14.55 -0.53 -0.01
C VAL A 44 -15.21 -1.88 -0.25
N ASP A 45 -16.09 -1.97 -1.26
CA ASP A 45 -16.82 -3.20 -1.56
C ASP A 45 -15.88 -4.37 -1.89
N SER A 46 -14.84 -4.11 -2.69
CA SER A 46 -13.85 -5.11 -3.08
C SER A 46 -13.04 -5.63 -1.89
N ILE A 47 -12.58 -4.74 -1.00
CA ILE A 47 -11.76 -5.14 0.16
C ILE A 47 -12.60 -5.86 1.21
N GLU A 48 -13.82 -5.40 1.49
CA GLU A 48 -14.70 -6.09 2.45
C GLU A 48 -15.16 -7.45 1.93
N THR A 49 -15.46 -7.57 0.63
CA THR A 49 -15.83 -8.85 0.02
C THR A 49 -14.67 -9.85 -0.01
N ALA A 50 -13.46 -9.38 -0.30
CA ALA A 50 -12.28 -10.24 -0.39
C ALA A 50 -11.73 -10.68 0.97
N ASP A 51 -12.04 -9.93 2.04
CA ASP A 51 -11.60 -10.16 3.42
C ASP A 51 -10.11 -10.58 3.53
N PRO A 52 -9.16 -9.76 3.02
CA PRO A 52 -7.75 -10.12 3.05
C PRO A 52 -7.20 -10.03 4.47
N ASP A 53 -6.14 -10.81 4.76
CA ASP A 53 -5.45 -10.74 6.05
C ASP A 53 -4.65 -9.41 6.18
N ILE A 54 -4.24 -8.80 5.06
CA ILE A 54 -3.54 -7.50 5.01
C ILE A 54 -3.74 -6.80 3.66
N VAL A 55 -3.78 -5.46 3.69
CA VAL A 55 -3.70 -4.62 2.48
C VAL A 55 -2.37 -3.88 2.48
N ILE A 56 -1.64 -3.97 1.37
CA ILE A 56 -0.41 -3.19 1.14
C ILE A 56 -0.71 -2.19 0.03
N CYS A 57 -0.31 -0.94 0.21
CA CYS A 57 -0.52 0.16 -0.72
C CYS A 57 0.83 0.69 -1.23
N PRO A 58 1.41 0.09 -2.30
CA PRO A 58 2.72 0.49 -2.81
C PRO A 58 2.73 1.88 -3.45
N PHE A 59 1.60 2.29 -4.02
CA PHE A 59 1.47 3.57 -4.71
C PHE A 59 0.00 4.00 -4.73
N LEU A 60 -0.31 5.16 -4.13
CA LEU A 60 -1.64 5.74 -4.11
C LEU A 60 -1.59 7.22 -4.50
N LYS A 61 -2.58 7.65 -5.28
CA LYS A 61 -2.89 9.07 -5.52
C LYS A 61 -3.97 9.59 -4.57
N ASP A 62 -4.83 8.69 -4.13
CA ASP A 62 -5.99 8.98 -3.30
C ASP A 62 -5.83 8.39 -1.90
N ARG A 63 -6.60 8.90 -0.94
CA ARG A 63 -6.57 8.40 0.44
C ARG A 63 -7.32 7.08 0.53
N VAL A 64 -6.83 6.18 1.39
CA VAL A 64 -7.57 4.95 1.72
C VAL A 64 -8.85 5.32 2.49
N PRO A 65 -10.02 4.79 2.09
CA PRO A 65 -11.30 5.00 2.77
C PRO A 65 -11.25 4.70 4.27
N LYS A 66 -11.84 5.60 5.08
CA LYS A 66 -11.80 5.54 6.54
C LYS A 66 -12.37 4.26 7.14
N ILE A 67 -13.40 3.72 6.51
CA ILE A 67 -14.06 2.50 6.96
C ILE A 67 -13.09 1.30 6.95
N LEU A 68 -12.13 1.28 6.01
CA LEU A 68 -11.23 0.15 5.82
C LEU A 68 -10.15 0.08 6.88
N TRP A 69 -9.44 1.18 7.15
CA TRP A 69 -8.34 1.19 8.12
C TRP A 69 -8.82 1.29 9.58
N LYS A 70 -10.10 1.60 9.81
CA LYS A 70 -10.73 1.44 11.14
C LYS A 70 -10.87 -0.01 11.58
N ASN A 71 -10.81 -0.96 10.65
CA ASN A 71 -10.82 -2.37 10.99
C ASN A 71 -9.43 -2.79 11.49
N GLU A 72 -9.23 -2.78 12.81
CA GLU A 72 -7.96 -3.13 13.46
C GLU A 72 -7.49 -4.56 13.19
N ARG A 73 -8.38 -5.46 12.73
CA ARG A 73 -8.02 -6.85 12.39
C ARG A 73 -7.34 -6.97 11.03
N ARG A 74 -7.48 -5.95 10.17
CA ARG A 74 -6.96 -5.92 8.80
C ARG A 74 -6.02 -4.73 8.64
N PRO A 75 -4.71 -4.89 8.92
CA PRO A 75 -3.75 -3.82 8.75
C PRO A 75 -3.73 -3.32 7.30
N ILE A 76 -3.53 -2.01 7.15
CA ILE A 76 -3.41 -1.35 5.86
C ILE A 76 -2.10 -0.58 5.87
N ILE A 77 -1.13 -1.07 5.11
CA ILE A 77 0.24 -0.58 5.12
C ILE A 77 0.48 0.25 3.86
N ILE A 78 0.73 1.54 4.03
CA ILE A 78 1.07 2.48 2.96
C ILE A 78 2.59 2.57 2.85
N ILE A 79 3.11 2.45 1.62
CA ILE A 79 4.52 2.70 1.33
C ILE A 79 4.68 4.17 0.97
N HIS A 80 5.29 4.93 1.87
CA HIS A 80 5.58 6.35 1.70
C HIS A 80 7.02 6.52 1.20
N PRO A 81 7.26 7.27 0.09
CA PRO A 81 8.59 7.52 -0.43
C PRO A 81 9.30 8.66 0.32
N GLY A 82 9.25 8.60 1.65
CA GLY A 82 9.87 9.55 2.57
C GLY A 82 10.25 8.90 3.89
N ILE A 83 11.18 9.54 4.60
CA ILE A 83 11.64 9.13 5.94
C ILE A 83 10.53 9.25 7.01
N ILE A 84 10.77 8.69 8.19
CA ILE A 84 9.84 8.80 9.32
C ILE A 84 9.59 10.29 9.64
N GLY A 85 8.31 10.68 9.72
CA GLY A 85 7.90 12.05 9.99
C GLY A 85 7.72 12.92 8.74
N ASP A 86 8.21 12.49 7.57
CA ASP A 86 7.90 13.13 6.29
C ASP A 86 6.42 12.90 5.93
N ARG A 87 5.77 13.92 5.36
CA ARG A 87 4.33 13.92 5.09
C ARG A 87 4.00 14.67 3.81
N GLY A 88 2.88 14.30 3.20
CA GLY A 88 2.34 14.98 2.04
C GLY A 88 2.72 14.29 0.73
N ALA A 89 2.27 14.88 -0.38
CA ALA A 89 2.63 14.43 -1.71
C ALA A 89 4.03 14.92 -2.08
N SER A 90 4.62 14.29 -3.12
CA SER A 90 5.88 14.76 -3.75
C SER A 90 7.11 14.74 -2.83
N SER A 91 7.19 13.79 -1.90
CA SER A 91 8.33 13.63 -0.97
C SER A 91 9.68 13.54 -1.68
N LEU A 92 9.76 12.78 -2.79
CA LEU A 92 11.00 12.65 -3.56
C LEU A 92 11.35 13.96 -4.29
N ASP A 93 10.35 14.65 -4.85
CA ASP A 93 10.56 15.95 -5.49
C ASP A 93 11.15 16.95 -4.48
N TRP A 94 10.58 17.02 -3.28
CA TRP A 94 11.11 17.87 -2.21
C TRP A 94 12.50 17.44 -1.75
N ALA A 95 12.75 16.14 -1.64
CA ALA A 95 14.05 15.62 -1.25
C ALA A 95 15.15 16.06 -2.24
N ILE A 96 14.85 15.96 -3.53
CA ILE A 96 15.73 16.35 -4.64
C ILE A 96 15.90 17.87 -4.67
N LEU A 97 14.80 18.63 -4.64
CA LEU A 97 14.83 20.10 -4.71
C LEU A 97 15.60 20.73 -3.54
N LYS A 98 15.52 20.12 -2.36
CA LYS A 98 16.26 20.56 -1.17
C LYS A 98 17.66 19.95 -1.05
N ASN A 99 18.07 19.14 -2.03
CA ASN A 99 19.38 18.50 -2.11
C ASN A 99 19.76 17.77 -0.81
N PHE A 100 18.85 16.93 -0.30
CA PHE A 100 19.18 16.08 0.83
C PHE A 100 20.15 14.98 0.39
N ASP A 101 21.29 14.87 1.07
CA ASP A 101 22.33 13.87 0.77
C ASP A 101 21.88 12.42 1.05
N THR A 102 20.91 12.26 1.96
CA THR A 102 20.32 10.98 2.32
C THR A 102 18.81 11.08 2.37
N TRP A 103 18.13 10.06 1.86
CA TRP A 103 16.69 9.94 1.93
C TRP A 103 16.28 8.52 2.34
N GLY A 104 14.98 8.25 2.38
CA GLY A 104 14.48 6.93 2.76
C GLY A 104 13.03 6.72 2.38
N VAL A 105 12.52 5.59 2.85
CA VAL A 105 11.14 5.14 2.65
C VAL A 105 10.57 4.67 3.98
N THR A 106 9.26 4.78 4.14
CA THR A 106 8.56 4.35 5.36
C THR A 106 7.37 3.48 4.99
N ALA A 107 7.24 2.32 5.65
CA ALA A 107 6.00 1.57 5.66
C ALA A 107 5.17 2.02 6.87
N LEU A 108 4.00 2.61 6.64
CA LEU A 108 3.17 3.19 7.69
C LEU A 108 1.77 2.57 7.70
N GLN A 109 1.25 2.33 8.91
CA GLN A 109 -0.14 1.93 9.11
C GLN A 109 -1.05 3.14 8.81
N ALA A 110 -2.10 2.92 8.02
CA ALA A 110 -3.14 3.94 7.80
C ALA A 110 -3.89 4.23 9.10
N VAL A 111 -4.17 5.52 9.35
CA VAL A 111 -4.81 6.09 10.56
C VAL A 111 -5.79 7.21 10.22
#